data_AF-A0A3N5JP54-F1
#
_entry.id   AF-A0A3N5JP54-F1
#
_cell.length_a   1.000
_cell.length_b   1.000
_cell.length_c   1.000
_cell.angle_alpha   90.00
_cell.angle_beta   90.00
_cell.angle_gamma   90.00
#
_symmetry.space_group_name_H-M   'P 1'
#
loop_
_entity.id
_entity.type
_entity.pdbx_description
1 polymer ?
#
loop_
_entity_poly.entity_id
_entity_poly.type
_entity_poly.pdbx_seq_one_letter_code
_entity_poly.pdbx_strand_id
1 'polypeptide(L)' 'MPYSAREVLAKLLRAGFVEVRQSGSHKILRHPDGRQTYVAMHPGTLPTGTFRKILKQAALSEDDFRAL' A
#
# COMPACT_ATOMS: atom_id res chain seq x y z
N MET A 1 11.81 -5.82 -6.76
CA MET A 1 11.40 -7.20 -6.39
C MET A 1 9.89 -7.23 -6.23
N PRO A 2 9.21 -8.38 -6.41
CA PRO A 2 7.78 -8.45 -6.27
C PRO A 2 7.39 -8.54 -4.78
N TYR A 3 6.64 -7.56 -4.28
CA TYR A 3 6.21 -7.47 -2.88
C TYR A 3 4.85 -8.14 -2.66
N SER A 4 4.65 -8.77 -1.50
CA SER A 4 3.34 -9.32 -1.13
C SER A 4 2.35 -8.22 -0.70
N ALA A 5 1.04 -8.50 -0.80
CA ALA A 5 0.03 -7.57 -0.30
C ALA A 5 0.19 -7.26 1.21
N ARG A 6 0.61 -8.25 2.00
CA ARG A 6 0.88 -8.09 3.44
C ARG A 6 2.05 -7.16 3.71
N GLU A 7 3.13 -7.31 2.94
CA GLU A 7 4.31 -6.48 3.09
C GLU A 7 4.03 -5.02 2.71
N VAL A 8 3.34 -4.80 1.58
CA VAL A 8 2.94 -3.46 1.16
C VAL A 8 2.03 -2.80 2.19
N LEU A 9 1.05 -3.54 2.73
CA LEU A 9 0.20 -3.05 3.80
C LEU A 9 1.02 -2.63 5.03
N ALA A 10 1.91 -3.49 5.52
CA ALA A 10 2.71 -3.22 6.70
C ALA A 10 3.60 -1.97 6.53
N LYS A 11 4.23 -1.82 5.36
CA LYS A 11 5.05 -0.64 5.04
C LYS A 11 4.22 0.64 4.94
N LEU A 12 3.04 0.58 4.33
CA LEU A 12 2.13 1.74 4.29
C LEU A 12 1.67 2.17 5.69
N LEU A 13 1.37 1.21 6.58
CA LEU A 13 1.05 1.52 7.98
C LEU A 13 2.22 2.21 8.69
N ARG A 14 3.46 1.77 8.44
CA ARG A 14 4.67 2.42 8.96
C ARG A 14 4.92 3.80 8.36
N ALA A 15 4.46 4.05 7.13
CA ALA A 15 4.46 5.36 6.49
C ALA A 15 3.37 6.31 7.03
N GLY A 16 2.62 5.92 8.06
CA GLY A 16 1.58 6.75 8.69
C GLY A 16 0.18 6.60 8.08
N PHE A 17 -0.02 5.66 7.15
CA PHE A 17 -1.38 5.35 6.70
C PHE A 17 -2.13 4.56 7.77
N VAL A 18 -3.46 4.72 7.78
CA VAL A 18 -4.36 3.95 8.63
C VAL A 18 -5.42 3.25 7.78
N GLU A 19 -5.82 2.06 8.22
CA GLU A 19 -6.97 1.36 7.64
C GLU A 19 -8.25 2.07 8.05
N VAL A 20 -8.99 2.59 7.06
CA VAL A 20 -10.26 3.29 7.31
C VAL A 20 -11.49 2.47 6.96
N ARG A 21 -11.35 1.50 6.06
CA ARG A 21 -12.43 0.62 5.62
C ARG A 21 -11.89 -0.61 4.92
N GLN A 22 -12.65 -1.70 4.97
CA GLN A 22 -12.44 -2.88 4.15
C GLN A 22 -13.72 -3.24 3.38
N SER A 23 -13.57 -3.70 2.13
CA SER A 23 -14.64 -4.31 1.34
C SER A 23 -14.10 -5.56 0.64
N GLY A 24 -14.62 -6.73 1.03
CA GLY A 24 -14.03 -8.00 0.65
C GLY A 24 -12.55 -8.06 1.03
N SER A 25 -11.68 -8.38 0.08
CA SER A 25 -10.22 -8.38 0.26
C SER A 25 -9.58 -7.00 0.16
N HIS A 26 -10.29 -5.96 -0.27
CA HIS A 26 -9.70 -4.64 -0.50
C HIS A 26 -9.70 -3.81 0.78
N LYS A 27 -8.51 -3.42 1.23
CA LYS A 27 -8.30 -2.46 2.31
C LYS A 27 -8.15 -1.06 1.73
N ILE A 28 -8.87 -0.10 2.30
CA ILE A 28 -8.77 1.32 2.00
C ILE A 28 -7.89 1.96 3.07
N LEU A 29 -6.81 2.58 2.64
CA LEU A 29 -5.82 3.22 3.49
C LEU A 29 -5.85 4.73 3.27
N ARG A 30 -5.87 5.51 4.36
CA ARG A 30 -5.77 6.98 4.33
C ARG A 30 -4.63 7.45 5.21
N HIS A 31 -3.92 8.47 4.76
CA HIS A 31 -2.96 9.20 5.58
C HIS A 31 -3.64 10.49 6.09
N PRO A 32 -3.32 11.00 7.30
CA PRO A 32 -3.90 12.23 7.85
C PRO A 32 -3.75 13.48 6.97
N ASP A 33 -2.77 13.50 6.07
CA ASP A 33 -2.55 14.59 5.10
C ASP A 33 -3.45 14.52 3.84
N GLY A 34 -4.37 13.56 3.78
CA GLY A 34 -5.34 13.41 2.70
C GLY A 34 -4.95 12.41 1.60
N ARG A 35 -3.75 11.81 1.63
CA ARG A 35 -3.39 10.73 0.70
C ARG A 35 -4.26 9.50 0.93
N GLN A 36 -4.60 8.78 -0.14
CA GLN A 36 -5.41 7.57 -0.08
C GLN A 36 -4.92 6.53 -1.08
N THR A 37 -4.82 5.28 -0.65
CA THR A 37 -4.52 4.13 -1.53
C THR A 37 -5.32 2.89 -1.13
N TYR A 38 -5.18 1.83 -1.92
CA TYR A 38 -5.94 0.60 -1.80
C TYR A 38 -5.00 -0.60 -1.91
N VAL A 39 -5.18 -1.58 -1.04
CA VAL A 39 -4.43 -2.85 -1.09
C VAL A 39 -5.42 -4.01 -1.15
N ALA A 40 -5.38 -4.78 -2.23
CA ALA A 40 -6.14 -6.03 -2.35
C ALA A 40 -5.37 -7.16 -1.64
N MET A 41 -5.95 -7.71 -0.58
CA MET A 41 -5.35 -8.77 0.22
C MET A 41 -5.55 -10.12 -0.47
N HIS A 42 -4.56 -10.55 -1.25
CA HIS A 42 -4.54 -11.88 -1.88
C HIS A 42 -3.20 -12.59 -1.63
N PRO A 43 -3.17 -13.94 -1.75
CA PRO A 43 -1.92 -14.69 -1.72
C PRO A 43 -0.98 -14.29 -2.86
N GLY A 44 0.34 -14.45 -2.66
CA GLY A 44 1.36 -14.13 -3.65
C GLY A 44 1.73 -12.65 -3.69
N THR A 45 2.36 -12.25 -4.79
CA THR A 45 2.94 -10.92 -4.97
C THR A 45 2.04 -10.02 -5.79
N LEU A 46 2.09 -8.71 -5.53
CA LEU A 46 1.39 -7.74 -6.35
C LEU A 46 2.02 -7.64 -7.74
N PRO A 47 1.22 -7.51 -8.82
CA PRO A 47 1.73 -7.10 -10.11
C PRO A 47 2.47 -5.76 -10.01
N THR A 48 3.58 -5.61 -10.74
CA THR A 48 4.40 -4.39 -10.74
C THR A 48 3.59 -3.12 -11.02
N GLY A 49 2.61 -3.19 -11.92
CA GLY A 49 1.72 -2.06 -12.22
C GLY A 49 0.83 -1.67 -11.03
N THR A 50 0.33 -2.64 -10.28
CA THR A 50 -0.45 -2.42 -9.06
C THR A 50 0.40 -1.77 -7.98
N PHE A 51 1.61 -2.32 -7.76
CA PHE A 51 2.56 -1.75 -6.79
C PHE A 51 2.92 -0.29 -7.13
N ARG A 52 3.25 0.02 -8.40
CA ARG A 52 3.54 1.40 -8.82
C ARG A 52 2.34 2.35 -8.67
N LYS A 53 1.11 1.87 -8.92
CA LYS A 53 -0.11 2.66 -8.69
C LYS A 53 -0.28 2.99 -7.21
N ILE A 54 -0.03 2.02 -6.32
CA ILE A 54 -0.07 2.22 -4.87
C ILE A 54 0.95 3.28 -4.45
N LEU A 55 2.21 3.16 -4.89
CA LEU A 55 3.26 4.15 -4.59
C LEU A 55 2.88 5.56 -5.05
N LYS A 56 2.36 5.68 -6.28
CA LYS A 56 1.91 6.97 -6.84
C LYS A 56 0.79 7.58 -5.99
N GLN A 57 -0.21 6.78 -5.59
CA GLN A 57 -1.31 7.23 -4.74
C GLN A 57 -0.84 7.60 -3.32
N ALA A 58 0.13 6.85 -2.80
CA ALA A 58 0.74 7.09 -1.50
C ALA A 58 1.78 8.22 -1.51
N ALA A 59 2.10 8.80 -2.68
CA ALA A 59 3.19 9.75 -2.89
C ALA A 59 4.51 9.27 -2.25
N LEU A 60 4.84 7.98 -2.41
CA LEU A 60 6.08 7.37 -1.93
C LEU A 60 6.97 7.01 -3.12
N SER A 61 8.26 7.29 -3.02
CA SER A 61 9.24 6.72 -3.95
C SER A 61 9.46 5.24 -3.64
N GLU A 62 10.04 4.50 -4.58
CA GLU A 62 10.38 3.10 -4.35
C GLU A 62 11.50 2.95 -3.30
N ASP A 63 12.39 3.95 -3.19
CA ASP A 63 13.45 3.98 -2.18
C ASP A 63 12.91 4.26 -0.79
N ASP A 64 11.99 5.23 -0.64
CA ASP A 64 11.28 5.46 0.62
C ASP A 64 10.53 4.19 1.05
N PHE A 65 9.86 3.54 0.10
CA PHE A 65 9.17 2.28 0.37
C PHE A 65 10.14 1.17 0.82
N ARG A 66 11.33 1.08 0.22
CA ARG A 66 12.36 0.11 0.64
C ARG A 66 12.86 0.38 2.05
N ALA A 67 13.07 1.65 2.40
CA ALA A 67 13.61 2.10 3.68
C ALA A 67 12.65 1.95 4.86
N LEU A 68 11.35 1.80 4.59
CA LEU A 68 10.36 1.41 5.59
C LEU A 68 10.59 -0.06 5.97
#